data_AF-A0A919PMT5-F1
#
_entry.id   AF-A0A919PMT5-F1
#
_cell.length_a   1.000
_cell.length_b   1.000
_cell.length_c   1.000
_cell.angle_alpha   90.00
_cell.angle_beta   90.00
_cell.angle_gamma   90.00
#
_symmetry.space_group_name_H-M   'P 1'
#
loop_
_entity.id
_entity.type
_entity.pdbx_description
1 polymer ?
#
loop_
_entity_poly.entity_id
_entity_poly.type
_entity_poly.pdbx_seq_one_letter_code
_entity_poly.pdbx_strand_id
1 'polypeptide(L)'
;MHLFESLIEPAAALTVTPAAAARHSYGGLPGLPDGTDWPTYGGAPMTLLAHLDCADLAALLPETWTLPATGALLFFHEDAFTAGSAWHGDPGHDDGCLVLHVPAGLPPRPAPTGVQVIPPLPLAANRIGSVPPYDAPALRDAFTTDPVAAMNARDLAEDTAGRPPRHQVLGWQRDAFLHLPGLRPLLQLEAEPGTSWGEVVNVSFWLPEADLTTGRLTDARRYLETA
;
A
#
# COMPACT_ATOMS: atom_id res chain seq x y z
N MET A 1 -15.33 -9.70 23.55
CA MET A 1 -14.30 -10.43 22.79
C MET A 1 -14.67 -10.55 21.32
N HIS A 2 -15.82 -11.12 20.95
CA HIS A 2 -16.25 -11.28 19.54
C HIS A 2 -16.31 -9.99 18.70
N LEU A 3 -16.61 -8.83 19.31
CA LEU A 3 -16.60 -7.55 18.61
C LEU A 3 -15.20 -7.19 18.09
N PHE A 4 -14.14 -7.51 18.85
CA PHE A 4 -12.78 -7.14 18.46
C PHE A 4 -12.23 -8.05 17.34
N GLU A 5 -12.50 -9.36 17.42
CA GLU A 5 -12.15 -10.31 16.36
C GLU A 5 -12.77 -9.90 15.01
N SER A 6 -13.96 -9.28 15.03
CA SER A 6 -14.60 -8.75 13.81
C SER A 6 -13.98 -7.48 13.24
N LEU A 7 -13.05 -6.82 13.96
CA LEU A 7 -12.30 -5.65 13.49
C LEU A 7 -10.97 -6.01 12.83
N ILE A 8 -10.53 -7.26 12.93
CA ILE A 8 -9.32 -7.73 12.24
C ILE A 8 -9.63 -7.82 10.75
N GLU A 9 -8.93 -7.02 9.95
CA GLU A 9 -9.13 -7.01 8.50
C GLU A 9 -8.10 -7.91 7.81
N PRO A 10 -8.54 -8.79 6.87
CA PRO A 10 -7.62 -9.52 6.02
C PRO A 10 -6.70 -8.59 5.24
N ALA A 11 -5.40 -8.86 5.29
CA ALA A 11 -4.37 -8.15 4.55
C ALA A 11 -3.31 -9.12 4.02
N ALA A 12 -2.49 -8.65 3.08
CA ALA A 12 -1.33 -9.41 2.63
C ALA A 12 -0.04 -8.70 3.07
N ALA A 13 0.75 -9.37 3.91
CA ALA A 13 2.09 -8.96 4.22
C ALA A 13 3.00 -9.25 3.03
N LEU A 14 3.80 -8.27 2.62
CA LEU A 14 4.83 -8.44 1.59
C LEU A 14 6.20 -8.46 2.26
N THR A 15 6.96 -9.52 2.08
CA THR A 15 8.28 -9.70 2.72
C THR A 15 9.36 -9.84 1.66
N VAL A 16 10.45 -9.07 1.79
CA VAL A 16 11.61 -9.22 0.91
C VAL A 16 12.16 -10.64 1.00
N THR A 17 12.35 -11.25 -0.16
CA THR A 17 12.80 -12.64 -0.29
C THR A 17 13.96 -12.74 -1.28
N PRO A 18 14.91 -13.67 -1.10
CA PRO A 18 15.96 -13.91 -2.08
C PRO A 18 15.47 -14.59 -3.37
N ALA A 19 14.18 -14.93 -3.47
CA ALA A 19 13.62 -15.63 -4.63
C ALA A 19 13.63 -14.76 -5.90
N ALA A 20 14.55 -15.03 -6.81
CA ALA A 20 14.73 -14.25 -8.05
C ALA A 20 13.52 -14.23 -9.01
N ALA A 21 12.55 -15.13 -8.84
CA ALA A 21 11.36 -15.27 -9.69
C ALA A 21 10.05 -14.96 -8.95
N ALA A 22 10.08 -14.05 -7.97
CA ALA A 22 8.85 -13.62 -7.30
C ALA A 22 7.92 -12.88 -8.27
N ARG A 23 6.61 -13.06 -8.06
CA ARG A 23 5.55 -12.39 -8.82
C ARG A 23 5.35 -10.93 -8.40
N HIS A 24 5.85 -10.58 -7.23
CA HIS A 24 5.81 -9.25 -6.66
C HIS A 24 7.23 -8.71 -6.51
N SER A 25 7.40 -7.41 -6.69
CA SER A 25 8.67 -6.75 -6.41
C SER A 25 8.47 -5.35 -5.84
N TYR A 26 9.38 -4.97 -4.95
CA TYR A 26 9.67 -3.59 -4.64
C TYR A 26 10.62 -3.05 -5.70
N GLY A 27 10.38 -1.84 -6.21
CA GLY A 27 11.18 -1.23 -7.25
C GLY A 27 11.24 -2.06 -8.54
N GLY A 28 12.34 -1.88 -9.27
CA GLY A 28 12.59 -2.50 -10.55
C GLY A 28 12.11 -1.68 -11.74
N LEU A 29 12.01 -2.33 -12.89
CA LEU A 29 11.49 -1.75 -14.12
C LEU A 29 10.13 -2.38 -14.43
N PRO A 30 9.10 -1.59 -14.75
CA PRO A 30 7.77 -2.09 -15.03
C PRO A 30 7.70 -2.64 -16.45
N GLY A 31 6.88 -3.67 -16.65
CA GLY A 31 6.38 -4.00 -17.98
C GLY A 31 5.17 -3.11 -18.30
N LEU A 32 5.28 -2.27 -19.32
CA LEU A 32 4.21 -1.37 -19.74
C LEU A 32 3.74 -1.73 -21.15
N PRO A 33 2.42 -1.78 -21.43
CA PRO A 33 1.91 -2.04 -22.76
C PRO A 33 2.45 -1.03 -23.79
N ASP A 34 2.48 -1.46 -25.05
CA ASP A 34 2.78 -0.56 -26.16
C ASP A 34 1.78 0.61 -26.19
N GLY A 35 2.30 1.84 -26.32
CA GLY A 35 1.49 3.05 -26.31
C GLY A 35 1.11 3.58 -24.92
N THR A 36 1.47 2.90 -23.83
CA THR A 36 1.32 3.46 -22.47
C THR A 36 2.50 4.38 -22.16
N ASP A 37 2.24 5.67 -21.95
CA ASP A 37 3.29 6.63 -21.54
C ASP A 37 3.89 6.28 -20.18
N TRP A 38 5.14 6.71 -19.93
CA TRP A 38 5.73 6.59 -18.60
C TRP A 38 5.06 7.60 -17.67
N PRO A 39 4.61 7.22 -16.46
CA PRO A 39 3.96 8.16 -15.54
C PRO A 39 4.86 9.36 -15.19
N THR A 40 4.29 10.57 -15.17
CA THR A 40 5.04 11.81 -14.89
C THR A 40 4.30 12.71 -13.91
N TYR A 41 5.06 13.47 -13.10
CA TYR A 41 4.56 14.60 -12.31
C TYR A 41 5.38 15.84 -12.64
N GLY A 42 4.74 16.99 -12.86
CA GLY A 42 5.44 18.23 -13.20
C GLY A 42 6.35 18.14 -14.44
N GLY A 43 6.08 17.18 -15.33
CA GLY A 43 6.94 16.86 -16.50
C GLY A 43 8.16 15.98 -16.19
N ALA A 44 8.41 15.63 -14.93
CA ALA A 44 9.45 14.68 -14.54
C ALA A 44 8.89 13.25 -14.46
N PRO A 45 9.63 12.23 -14.94
CA PRO A 45 9.18 10.85 -14.88
C PRO A 45 9.20 10.30 -13.45
N MET A 46 8.14 9.59 -13.07
CA MET A 46 7.98 8.99 -11.75
C MET A 46 8.81 7.70 -11.59
N THR A 47 9.08 7.35 -10.34
CA THR A 47 9.76 6.12 -9.94
C THR A 47 8.73 5.01 -9.67
N LEU A 48 9.03 3.79 -10.11
CA LEU A 48 8.25 2.60 -9.74
C LEU A 48 8.62 2.16 -8.31
N LEU A 49 7.62 2.04 -7.44
CA LEU A 49 7.77 1.54 -6.06
C LEU A 49 7.43 0.08 -5.91
N ALA A 50 6.38 -0.39 -6.58
CA ALA A 50 5.97 -1.77 -6.47
C ALA A 50 5.32 -2.27 -7.76
N HIS A 51 5.52 -3.56 -8.00
CA HIS A 51 4.84 -4.35 -9.00
C HIS A 51 4.21 -5.55 -8.28
N LEU A 52 2.89 -5.67 -8.33
CA LEU A 52 2.15 -6.72 -7.64
C LEU A 52 1.27 -7.52 -8.60
N ASP A 53 1.31 -8.84 -8.50
CA ASP A 53 0.48 -9.76 -9.29
C ASP A 53 -0.93 -9.84 -8.70
N CYS A 54 -1.93 -9.47 -9.50
CA CYS A 54 -3.32 -9.44 -9.08
C CYS A 54 -3.89 -10.83 -8.79
N ALA A 55 -3.49 -11.85 -9.55
CA ALA A 55 -4.04 -13.19 -9.40
C ALA A 55 -3.56 -13.83 -8.09
N ASP A 56 -2.31 -13.59 -7.72
CA ASP A 56 -1.76 -14.03 -6.44
C ASP A 56 -2.45 -13.35 -5.26
N LEU A 57 -2.65 -12.03 -5.31
CA LEU A 57 -3.33 -11.28 -4.25
C LEU A 57 -4.83 -11.62 -4.15
N ALA A 58 -5.52 -11.79 -5.28
CA ALA A 58 -6.92 -12.21 -5.31
C ALA A 58 -7.11 -13.60 -4.69
N ALA A 59 -6.17 -14.53 -4.93
CA ALA A 59 -6.19 -15.86 -4.32
C ALA A 59 -5.92 -15.81 -2.80
N LEU A 60 -5.11 -14.84 -2.36
CA LEU A 60 -4.74 -14.67 -0.96
C LEU A 60 -5.84 -13.98 -0.13
N LEU A 61 -6.58 -13.05 -0.75
CA LEU A 61 -7.59 -12.19 -0.12
C LEU A 61 -8.98 -12.30 -0.78
N PRO A 62 -9.54 -13.51 -1.00
CA PRO A 62 -10.75 -13.67 -1.80
C PRO A 62 -12.00 -12.97 -1.23
N GLU A 63 -12.03 -12.67 0.07
CA GLU A 63 -13.19 -12.03 0.70
C GLU A 63 -13.15 -10.50 0.63
N THR A 64 -11.97 -9.90 0.48
CA THR A 64 -11.78 -8.44 0.52
C THR A 64 -11.24 -7.87 -0.78
N TRP A 65 -10.75 -8.71 -1.70
CA TRP A 65 -10.18 -8.27 -2.97
C TRP A 65 -11.26 -7.86 -3.97
N THR A 66 -11.40 -6.55 -4.15
CA THR A 66 -12.32 -5.92 -5.11
C THR A 66 -11.61 -5.35 -6.34
N LEU A 67 -10.27 -5.42 -6.36
CA LEU A 67 -9.42 -4.96 -7.45
C LEU A 67 -9.41 -6.00 -8.59
N PRO A 68 -8.80 -5.71 -9.76
CA PRO A 68 -8.74 -6.67 -10.87
C PRO A 68 -8.22 -8.03 -10.43
N ALA A 69 -8.86 -9.12 -10.88
CA ALA A 69 -8.50 -10.49 -10.50
C ALA A 69 -7.26 -11.04 -11.24
N THR A 70 -6.83 -10.36 -12.31
CA THR A 70 -5.71 -10.77 -13.16
C THR A 70 -4.93 -9.56 -13.62
N GLY A 71 -3.68 -9.75 -14.02
CA GLY A 71 -2.79 -8.67 -14.43
C GLY A 71 -1.86 -8.28 -13.30
N ALA A 72 -1.33 -7.06 -13.39
CA ALA A 72 -0.40 -6.50 -12.44
C ALA A 72 -0.84 -5.09 -12.04
N LEU A 73 -0.66 -4.75 -10.76
CA LEU A 73 -0.73 -3.38 -10.26
C LEU A 73 0.69 -2.82 -10.19
N LEU A 74 0.89 -1.64 -10.78
CA LEU A 74 2.14 -0.90 -10.77
C LEU A 74 1.95 0.40 -10.00
N PHE A 75 2.76 0.62 -8.98
CA PHE A 75 2.67 1.77 -8.10
C PHE A 75 3.81 2.73 -8.41
N PHE A 76 3.47 3.92 -8.87
CA PHE A 76 4.43 4.99 -9.18
C PHE A 76 4.28 6.14 -8.21
N HIS A 77 5.39 6.80 -7.92
CA HIS A 77 5.40 8.06 -7.19
C HIS A 77 6.48 8.99 -7.73
N GLU A 78 6.30 10.28 -7.49
CA GLU A 78 7.38 11.24 -7.67
C GLU A 78 8.38 11.17 -6.49
N ASP A 79 9.66 10.89 -6.80
CA ASP A 79 10.69 10.54 -5.82
C ASP A 79 11.37 11.74 -5.15
N ALA A 80 11.16 12.97 -5.67
CA ALA A 80 11.69 14.19 -5.05
C ALA A 80 10.75 14.76 -3.97
N PHE A 81 9.60 14.12 -3.73
CA PHE A 81 8.60 14.49 -2.71
C PHE A 81 8.19 15.97 -2.78
N THR A 82 8.10 16.51 -4.01
CA THR A 82 7.74 17.91 -4.26
C THR A 82 6.24 18.09 -4.52
N ALA A 83 5.54 17.02 -4.90
CA ALA A 83 4.08 17.06 -4.99
C ALA A 83 3.44 17.12 -3.60
N GLY A 84 2.31 17.82 -3.51
CA GLY A 84 1.51 17.80 -2.30
C GLY A 84 1.04 16.37 -2.03
N SER A 85 1.58 15.74 -1.00
CA SER A 85 0.97 14.55 -0.40
C SER A 85 0.05 14.97 0.73
N ALA A 86 -0.79 14.04 1.20
CA ALA A 86 -1.77 14.28 2.26
C ALA A 86 -1.15 14.56 3.65
N TRP A 87 0.06 15.13 3.74
CA TRP A 87 0.85 15.47 4.94
C TRP A 87 0.06 16.17 6.04
N HIS A 88 -1.08 16.80 5.73
CA HIS A 88 -1.91 17.53 6.69
C HIS A 88 -3.41 17.21 6.60
N GLY A 89 -3.78 16.03 6.09
CA GLY A 89 -5.19 15.65 5.98
C GLY A 89 -5.98 16.51 5.00
N ASP A 90 -5.31 17.16 4.04
CA ASP A 90 -5.96 17.75 2.87
C ASP A 90 -6.36 16.61 1.92
N PRO A 91 -7.67 16.35 1.74
CA PRO A 91 -8.16 15.31 0.85
C PRO A 91 -8.15 15.74 -0.62
N GLY A 92 -7.37 16.75 -0.99
CA GLY A 92 -7.11 17.13 -2.37
C GLY A 92 -6.60 15.97 -3.23
N HIS A 93 -6.71 16.14 -4.54
CA HIS A 93 -6.15 15.20 -5.51
C HIS A 93 -4.63 15.17 -5.39
N ASP A 94 -4.04 13.98 -5.44
CA ASP A 94 -2.61 13.76 -5.37
C ASP A 94 -2.09 13.26 -6.72
N ASP A 95 -1.55 14.20 -7.49
CA ASP A 95 -0.95 13.95 -8.80
C ASP A 95 0.53 13.50 -8.68
N GLY A 96 1.06 13.39 -7.47
CA GLY A 96 2.40 12.87 -7.17
C GLY A 96 2.47 11.35 -7.14
N CYS A 97 1.36 10.65 -7.36
CA CYS A 97 1.30 9.19 -7.40
C CYS A 97 0.39 8.68 -8.51
N LEU A 98 0.62 7.43 -8.94
CA LEU A 98 -0.25 6.77 -9.90
C LEU A 98 -0.25 5.26 -9.67
N VAL A 99 -1.43 4.64 -9.75
CA VAL A 99 -1.57 3.19 -9.75
C VAL A 99 -2.10 2.75 -11.12
N LEU A 100 -1.30 1.95 -11.84
CA LEU A 100 -1.68 1.40 -13.13
C LEU A 100 -2.05 -0.08 -12.99
N HIS A 101 -3.11 -0.49 -13.68
CA HIS A 101 -3.40 -1.90 -13.94
C HIS A 101 -2.99 -2.24 -15.37
N VAL A 102 -2.15 -3.26 -15.50
CA VAL A 102 -1.62 -3.72 -16.80
C VAL A 102 -1.71 -5.24 -16.92
N PRO A 103 -1.62 -5.83 -18.13
CA PRO A 103 -1.40 -7.26 -18.29
C PRO A 103 -0.16 -7.73 -17.52
N ALA A 104 -0.25 -8.91 -16.89
CA ALA A 104 0.87 -9.50 -16.16
C ALA A 104 1.94 -10.03 -17.13
N GLY A 105 3.19 -10.11 -16.65
CA GLY A 105 4.29 -10.77 -17.38
C GLY A 105 4.80 -10.01 -18.59
N LEU A 106 4.46 -8.72 -18.73
CA LEU A 106 5.05 -7.86 -19.75
C LEU A 106 6.56 -7.69 -19.51
N PRO A 107 7.39 -7.65 -20.56
CA PRO A 107 8.83 -7.47 -20.42
C PRO A 107 9.15 -6.09 -19.82
N PRO A 108 10.17 -5.98 -18.95
CA PRO A 108 10.54 -4.70 -18.34
C PRO A 108 10.92 -3.66 -19.40
N ARG A 109 10.35 -2.46 -19.28
CA ARG A 109 10.67 -1.31 -20.13
C ARG A 109 11.80 -0.49 -19.50
N PRO A 110 12.85 -0.13 -20.26
CA PRO A 110 13.89 0.77 -19.76
C PRO A 110 13.30 2.08 -19.25
N ALA A 111 13.78 2.56 -18.10
CA ALA A 111 13.34 3.82 -17.56
C ALA A 111 13.83 5.00 -18.43
N PRO A 112 13.02 6.07 -18.58
CA PRO A 112 13.47 7.32 -19.17
C PRO A 112 14.66 7.93 -18.42
N THR A 113 15.41 8.81 -19.09
CA THR A 113 16.48 9.59 -18.46
C THR A 113 15.94 10.39 -17.28
N GLY A 114 16.67 10.35 -16.14
CA GLY A 114 16.33 11.12 -14.95
C GLY A 114 15.47 10.38 -13.92
N VAL A 115 14.97 9.17 -14.23
CA VAL A 115 14.31 8.32 -13.23
C VAL A 115 15.34 7.69 -12.32
N GLN A 116 15.14 7.80 -11.00
CA GLN A 116 15.86 7.01 -10.03
C GLN A 116 15.27 5.59 -10.00
N VAL A 117 15.97 4.63 -10.59
CA VAL A 117 15.51 3.23 -10.60
C VAL A 117 15.95 2.56 -9.31
N ILE A 118 14.98 2.19 -8.48
CA ILE A 118 15.22 1.34 -7.31
C ILE A 118 15.52 -0.09 -7.81
N PRO A 119 16.61 -0.74 -7.37
CA PRO A 119 16.87 -2.14 -7.71
C PRO A 119 15.70 -3.04 -7.32
N PRO A 120 15.31 -4.04 -8.15
CA PRO A 120 14.18 -4.90 -7.82
C PRO A 120 14.51 -5.74 -6.58
N LEU A 121 13.66 -5.66 -5.56
CA LEU A 121 13.67 -6.57 -4.41
C LEU A 121 12.45 -7.49 -4.54
N PRO A 122 12.65 -8.80 -4.75
CA PRO A 122 11.54 -9.74 -4.84
C PRO A 122 10.76 -9.79 -3.52
N LEU A 123 9.42 -9.85 -3.62
CA LEU A 123 8.53 -9.90 -2.46
C LEU A 123 7.73 -11.21 -2.45
N ALA A 124 7.65 -11.85 -1.28
CA ALA A 124 6.72 -12.94 -1.00
C ALA A 124 5.49 -12.38 -0.30
N ALA A 125 4.29 -12.77 -0.76
CA ALA A 125 3.03 -12.38 -0.17
C ALA A 125 2.50 -13.47 0.78
N ASN A 126 2.06 -13.09 1.98
CA ASN A 126 1.41 -14.00 2.92
C ASN A 126 0.18 -13.33 3.55
N ARG A 127 -0.90 -14.09 3.71
CA ARG A 127 -2.12 -13.58 4.34
C ARG A 127 -1.89 -13.37 5.83
N ILE A 128 -2.32 -12.24 6.33
CA ILE A 128 -2.31 -11.89 7.76
C ILE A 128 -3.65 -11.30 8.17
N GLY A 129 -3.91 -11.28 9.48
CA GLY A 129 -4.93 -10.43 10.08
C GLY A 129 -4.29 -9.10 10.49
N SER A 130 -4.73 -8.00 9.90
CA SER A 130 -4.29 -6.66 10.31
C SER A 130 -5.11 -6.17 11.50
N VAL A 131 -4.44 -5.56 12.48
CA VAL A 131 -5.07 -5.08 13.71
C VAL A 131 -5.41 -3.59 13.57
N PRO A 132 -6.62 -3.14 13.96
CA PRO A 132 -6.99 -1.74 13.86
C PRO A 132 -6.07 -0.82 14.70
N PRO A 133 -5.72 0.38 14.20
CA PRO A 133 -5.09 1.41 15.01
C PRO A 133 -6.03 1.87 16.12
N TYR A 134 -5.46 2.49 17.16
CA TYR A 134 -6.23 2.97 18.32
C TYR A 134 -7.32 3.99 17.95
N ASP A 135 -7.09 4.77 16.91
CA ASP A 135 -8.00 5.80 16.43
C ASP A 135 -9.02 5.30 15.40
N ALA A 136 -9.01 4.00 15.04
CA ALA A 136 -9.98 3.43 14.11
C ALA A 136 -11.41 3.73 14.60
N PRO A 137 -12.33 4.23 13.75
CA PRO A 137 -13.67 4.63 14.18
C PRO A 137 -14.42 3.54 14.97
N ALA A 138 -14.34 2.29 14.50
CA ALA A 138 -14.98 1.15 15.14
C ALA A 138 -14.39 0.82 16.53
N LEU A 139 -13.12 1.14 16.75
CA LEU A 139 -12.46 0.95 18.05
C LEU A 139 -12.68 2.14 18.99
N ARG A 140 -12.82 3.36 18.45
CA ARG A 140 -13.12 4.58 19.21
C ARG A 140 -14.44 4.48 20.01
N ASP A 141 -15.46 3.88 19.42
CA ASP A 141 -16.76 3.66 20.08
C ASP A 141 -16.63 2.66 21.24
N ALA A 142 -15.85 1.59 21.04
CA ALA A 142 -15.57 0.60 22.07
C ALA A 142 -14.76 1.23 23.22
N PHE A 143 -13.76 2.07 22.90
CA PHE A 143 -12.99 2.83 23.89
C PHE A 143 -13.85 3.80 24.72
N THR A 144 -14.92 4.33 24.15
CA THR A 144 -15.84 5.21 24.88
C THR A 144 -16.68 4.45 25.91
N THR A 145 -17.01 3.20 25.62
CA THR A 145 -17.92 2.37 26.44
C THR A 145 -17.17 1.55 27.49
N ASP A 146 -16.08 0.88 27.10
CA ASP A 146 -15.25 0.05 27.96
C ASP A 146 -13.77 0.09 27.51
N PRO A 147 -13.01 1.13 27.93
CA PRO A 147 -11.64 1.32 27.49
C PRO A 147 -10.72 0.14 27.82
N VAL A 148 -10.88 -0.47 29.01
CA VAL A 148 -10.01 -1.56 29.47
C VAL A 148 -10.24 -2.81 28.62
N ALA A 149 -11.49 -3.14 28.33
CA ALA A 149 -11.80 -4.27 27.44
C ALA A 149 -11.30 -4.02 26.01
N ALA A 150 -11.39 -2.79 25.50
CA ALA A 150 -10.87 -2.43 24.17
C ALA A 150 -9.34 -2.55 24.10
N MET A 151 -8.61 -2.06 25.12
CA MET A 151 -7.15 -2.24 25.22
C MET A 151 -6.77 -3.72 25.24
N ASN A 152 -7.34 -4.49 26.18
CA ASN A 152 -6.99 -5.90 26.33
C ASN A 152 -7.28 -6.72 25.07
N ALA A 153 -8.37 -6.41 24.36
CA ALA A 153 -8.71 -7.11 23.13
C ALA A 153 -7.75 -6.77 21.99
N ARG A 154 -7.28 -5.51 21.91
CA ARG A 154 -6.27 -5.08 20.95
C ARG A 154 -4.92 -5.71 21.24
N ASP A 155 -4.46 -5.66 22.49
CA ASP A 155 -3.18 -6.25 22.89
C ASP A 155 -3.15 -7.75 22.57
N LEU A 156 -4.24 -8.47 22.88
CA LEU A 156 -4.36 -9.89 22.53
C LEU A 156 -4.31 -10.13 21.02
N ALA A 157 -4.92 -9.26 20.22
CA ALA A 157 -4.89 -9.37 18.78
C ALA A 157 -3.51 -9.04 18.20
N GLU A 158 -2.78 -8.07 18.75
CA GLU A 158 -1.39 -7.80 18.38
C GLU A 158 -0.47 -8.96 18.74
N ASP A 159 -0.62 -9.54 19.94
CA ASP A 159 0.12 -10.73 20.35
C ASP A 159 -0.14 -11.92 19.40
N THR A 160 -1.37 -12.03 18.90
CA THR A 160 -1.76 -13.10 17.97
C THR A 160 -1.29 -12.84 16.53
N ALA A 161 -1.44 -11.61 16.04
CA ALA A 161 -1.04 -11.21 14.69
C ALA A 161 0.49 -11.08 14.55
N GLY A 162 1.19 -10.87 15.67
CA GLY A 162 2.62 -10.60 15.70
C GLY A 162 2.95 -9.17 15.29
N ARG A 163 4.23 -8.93 14.98
CA ARG A 163 4.67 -7.59 14.56
C ARG A 163 4.05 -7.23 13.21
N PRO A 164 3.55 -6.00 13.04
CA PRO A 164 3.02 -5.55 11.76
C PRO A 164 4.13 -5.63 10.69
N PRO A 165 3.79 -6.08 9.47
CA PRO A 165 4.77 -6.19 8.41
C PRO A 165 5.29 -4.81 7.98
N ARG A 166 6.47 -4.78 7.37
CA ARG A 166 7.05 -3.55 6.80
C ARG A 166 6.25 -3.06 5.59
N HIS A 167 5.79 -4.02 4.78
CA HIS A 167 5.03 -3.78 3.56
C HIS A 167 3.72 -4.55 3.63
N GLN A 168 2.62 -3.93 3.22
CA GLN A 168 1.28 -4.53 3.34
C GLN A 168 0.34 -4.07 2.24
N VAL A 169 -0.52 -4.97 1.76
CA VAL A 169 -1.65 -4.68 0.89
C VAL A 169 -2.95 -4.84 1.67
N LEU A 170 -3.83 -3.83 1.56
CA LEU A 170 -5.10 -3.73 2.28
C LEU A 170 -4.95 -3.82 3.82
N GLY A 171 -6.07 -3.96 4.51
CA GLY A 171 -6.17 -4.02 5.97
C GLY A 171 -6.01 -2.67 6.65
N TRP A 172 -5.55 -2.68 7.90
CA TRP A 172 -5.25 -1.48 8.65
C TRP A 172 -3.81 -1.02 8.43
N GLN A 173 -3.61 0.30 8.41
CA GLN A 173 -2.27 0.89 8.38
C GLN A 173 -1.60 0.79 9.73
N ARG A 174 -0.27 0.74 9.68
CA ARG A 174 0.54 0.57 10.88
C ARG A 174 0.58 1.83 11.74
N ASP A 175 0.51 3.02 11.13
CA ASP A 175 0.54 4.27 11.88
C ASP A 175 -0.77 4.48 12.64
N ALA A 176 -0.65 4.53 13.97
CA ALA A 176 -1.76 4.63 14.90
C ALA A 176 -2.44 6.02 14.92
N PHE A 177 -1.89 7.01 14.22
CA PHE A 177 -2.38 8.39 14.23
C PHE A 177 -2.86 8.90 12.88
N LEU A 178 -2.77 8.06 11.83
CA LEU A 178 -3.20 8.44 10.49
C LEU A 178 -4.65 8.02 10.24
N HIS A 179 -5.57 8.92 10.57
CA HIS A 179 -6.95 8.83 10.11
C HIS A 179 -7.18 9.71 8.88
N LEU A 180 -7.47 9.07 7.75
CA LEU A 180 -7.86 9.74 6.51
C LEU A 180 -9.35 9.44 6.22
N PRO A 181 -10.28 10.34 6.61
CA PRO A 181 -11.71 10.09 6.45
C PRO A 181 -12.10 9.76 5.00
N GLY A 182 -12.85 8.67 4.81
CA GLY A 182 -13.33 8.24 3.51
C GLY A 182 -12.28 7.59 2.61
N LEU A 183 -11.03 7.48 3.05
CA LEU A 183 -9.96 6.76 2.38
C LEU A 183 -9.69 5.42 3.08
N ARG A 184 -9.32 4.43 2.27
CA ARG A 184 -8.89 3.10 2.72
C ARG A 184 -7.49 2.81 2.18
N PRO A 185 -6.63 2.17 2.98
CA PRO A 185 -5.29 1.87 2.53
C PRO A 185 -5.32 0.77 1.47
N LEU A 186 -4.52 0.99 0.43
CA LEU A 186 -4.31 0.05 -0.66
C LEU A 186 -2.98 -0.67 -0.50
N LEU A 187 -1.90 0.09 -0.29
CA LEU A 187 -0.54 -0.42 -0.17
C LEU A 187 0.23 0.43 0.85
N GLN A 188 1.05 -0.20 1.67
CA GLN A 188 2.04 0.45 2.52
C GLN A 188 3.42 -0.13 2.18
N LEU A 189 4.42 0.74 2.05
CA LEU A 189 5.81 0.37 1.78
C LEU A 189 6.74 1.17 2.68
N GLU A 190 7.59 0.48 3.45
CA GLU A 190 8.72 1.12 4.12
C GLU A 190 9.91 1.32 3.16
N ALA A 191 10.83 2.20 3.55
CA ALA A 191 12.11 2.34 2.88
C ALA A 191 12.92 1.03 2.90
N GLU A 192 13.47 0.67 1.74
CA GLU A 192 14.33 -0.50 1.55
C GLU A 192 15.68 -0.10 0.93
N PRO A 193 16.71 -0.95 0.98
CA PRO A 193 17.98 -0.65 0.33
C PRO A 193 17.82 -0.25 -1.13
N GLY A 194 18.38 0.91 -1.50
CA GLY A 194 18.27 1.48 -2.85
C GLY A 194 17.29 2.66 -2.95
N THR A 195 16.44 2.88 -1.94
CA THR A 195 15.68 4.14 -1.84
C THR A 195 16.60 5.30 -1.47
N SER A 196 16.25 6.52 -1.91
CA SER A 196 16.96 7.76 -1.55
C SER A 196 15.98 8.77 -0.93
N TRP A 197 15.19 8.31 0.05
CA TRP A 197 14.03 9.04 0.56
C TRP A 197 14.32 10.04 1.69
N GLY A 198 15.57 10.17 2.11
CA GLY A 198 15.95 11.09 3.18
C GLY A 198 15.26 10.73 4.50
N GLU A 199 14.46 11.66 5.03
CA GLU A 199 13.72 11.48 6.29
C GLU A 199 12.44 10.65 6.11
N VAL A 200 11.97 10.46 4.88
CA VAL A 200 10.77 9.65 4.60
C VAL A 200 11.10 8.18 4.79
N VAL A 201 10.37 7.53 5.70
CA VAL A 201 10.53 6.12 6.06
C VAL A 201 9.41 5.23 5.54
N ASN A 202 8.27 5.81 5.16
CA ASN A 202 7.13 5.09 4.62
C ASN A 202 6.46 5.87 3.50
N VAL A 203 6.04 5.15 2.45
CA VAL A 203 5.09 5.62 1.45
C VAL A 203 3.89 4.68 1.45
N SER A 204 2.71 5.23 1.64
CA SER A 204 1.46 4.47 1.56
C SER A 204 0.54 5.03 0.50
N PHE A 205 -0.15 4.14 -0.21
CA PHE A 205 -1.17 4.43 -1.20
C PHE A 205 -2.56 4.17 -0.61
N TRP A 206 -3.47 5.07 -0.92
CA TRP A 206 -4.84 5.08 -0.41
C TRP A 206 -5.82 5.31 -1.55
N LEU A 207 -7.03 4.78 -1.40
CA LEU A 207 -8.13 5.02 -2.33
C LEU A 207 -9.37 5.49 -1.57
N PRO A 208 -10.23 6.32 -2.20
CA PRO A 208 -11.59 6.48 -1.73
C PRO A 208 -12.26 5.13 -1.51
N GLU A 209 -13.02 4.99 -0.43
CA GLU A 209 -13.70 3.72 -0.12
C GLU A 209 -14.62 3.26 -1.27
N ALA A 210 -15.30 4.21 -1.92
CA ALA A 210 -16.12 3.94 -3.11
C ALA A 210 -15.29 3.42 -4.30
N ASP A 211 -14.06 3.91 -4.47
CA ASP A 211 -13.16 3.49 -5.54
C ASP A 211 -12.61 2.10 -5.24
N LEU A 212 -12.14 1.87 -4.00
CA LEU A 212 -11.66 0.57 -3.58
C LEU A 212 -12.75 -0.51 -3.73
N THR A 213 -13.97 -0.25 -3.24
CA THR A 213 -15.09 -1.22 -3.32
C THR A 213 -15.53 -1.53 -4.75
N THR A 214 -15.31 -0.61 -5.70
CA THR A 214 -15.63 -0.81 -7.12
C THR A 214 -14.44 -1.23 -7.98
N GLY A 215 -13.25 -1.38 -7.38
CA GLY A 215 -12.03 -1.74 -8.09
C GLY A 215 -11.47 -0.61 -8.97
N ARG A 216 -11.87 0.64 -8.74
CA ARG A 216 -11.36 1.81 -9.46
C ARG A 216 -10.06 2.31 -8.82
N LEU A 217 -9.06 2.60 -9.66
CA LEU A 217 -7.71 2.98 -9.24
C LEU A 217 -7.37 4.46 -9.52
N THR A 218 -8.34 5.24 -10.01
CA THR A 218 -8.08 6.55 -10.65
C THR A 218 -7.85 7.71 -9.69
N ASP A 219 -8.27 7.59 -8.42
CA ASP A 219 -8.06 8.63 -7.39
C ASP A 219 -7.17 8.12 -6.25
N ALA A 220 -6.10 7.40 -6.63
CA ALA A 220 -5.08 6.97 -5.69
C ALA A 220 -4.38 8.19 -5.09
N ARG A 221 -4.02 8.09 -3.80
CA ARG A 221 -3.32 9.15 -3.05
C ARG A 221 -2.15 8.57 -2.30
N ARG A 222 -1.10 9.36 -2.10
CA ARG A 222 0.06 8.98 -1.29
C ARG A 222 0.07 9.70 0.05
N TYR A 223 0.43 8.96 1.08
CA TYR A 223 0.83 9.52 2.37
C TYR A 223 2.27 9.14 2.65
N LEU A 224 3.01 10.05 3.28
CA LEU A 224 4.42 9.93 3.56
C LEU A 224 4.62 10.03 5.08
N GLU A 225 5.35 9.08 5.64
CA GLU A 225 5.77 9.10 7.05
C GLU A 225 7.25 9.49 7.11
N THR A 226 7.61 10.41 8.00
CA THR A 226 9.01 10.77 8.29
C THR A 226 9.42 10.32 9.68
N ALA A 227 10.71 9.98 9.84
CA ALA A 227 11.33 9.62 11.11
C ALA A 227 11.62 10.81 12.04
#